data_AF-A0A355V5D8-F1
#
_entry.id   AF-A0A355V5D8-F1
#
_cell.length_a   1.000
_cell.length_b   1.000
_cell.length_c   1.000
_cell.angle_alpha   90.00
_cell.angle_beta   90.00
_cell.angle_gamma   90.00
#
_symmetry.space_group_name_H-M   'P 1'
#
loop_
_entity.id
_entity.type
_entity.pdbx_description
1 polymer ?
#
loop_
_entity_poly.entity_id
_entity_poly.type
_entity_poly.pdbx_seq_one_letter_code
_entity_poly.pdbx_strand_id
1 'polypeptide(L)' 'TETVYGLGANAFDTTAVEKIFEIKGRPNDNPLIVHVHKDYDIKSLVSYIPDYAEKLAEKFLPGPLTMVYKSRNKVS' A
#
# COMPACT_ATOMS: atom_id res chain seq x y z
N THR A 1 -10.20 -8.98 1.03
CA THR A 1 -8.99 -9.57 0.41
C THR A 1 -8.99 -11.06 0.76
N GLU A 2 -8.06 -11.82 0.23
CA GLU A 2 -7.82 -13.23 0.58
C GLU A 2 -7.40 -13.44 2.04
N THR A 3 -7.07 -12.36 2.76
CA THR A 3 -6.70 -12.36 4.17
C THR A 3 -7.86 -11.97 5.08
N VAL A 4 -8.40 -10.75 4.96
CA VAL A 4 -9.52 -10.22 5.77
C VAL A 4 -10.33 -9.18 5.00
N TYR A 5 -11.40 -8.66 5.60
CA TYR A 5 -12.07 -7.47 5.07
C TYR A 5 -11.20 -6.23 5.30
N GLY A 6 -10.90 -5.53 4.20
CA GLY A 6 -10.24 -4.23 4.22
C GLY A 6 -11.27 -3.11 4.12
N LEU A 7 -11.08 -2.05 4.90
CA LEU A 7 -11.73 -0.76 4.66
C LEU A 7 -10.78 0.04 3.78
N GLY A 8 -11.19 0.32 2.54
CA GLY A 8 -10.36 0.98 1.54
C GLY A 8 -10.84 2.39 1.23
N ALA A 9 -9.90 3.24 0.82
CA ALA A 9 -10.11 4.58 0.29
C ALA A 9 -9.09 4.80 -0.84
N ASN A 10 -9.29 5.85 -1.62
CA ASN A 10 -8.30 6.25 -2.62
C ASN A 10 -7.02 6.71 -1.92
N ALA A 11 -5.89 6.01 -2.14
CA ALA A 11 -4.60 6.32 -1.52
C ALA A 11 -4.02 7.69 -1.92
N PHE A 12 -4.52 8.28 -3.02
CA PHE A 12 -4.15 9.61 -3.48
C PHE A 12 -5.03 10.74 -2.89
N ASP A 13 -6.10 10.39 -2.18
CA ASP A 13 -7.00 11.35 -1.54
C ASP A 13 -6.77 11.35 -0.03
N THR A 14 -6.00 12.32 0.45
CA THR A 14 -5.69 12.49 1.88
C THR A 14 -6.96 12.56 2.72
N THR A 15 -8.00 13.25 2.24
CA THR A 15 -9.27 13.39 2.98
C THR A 15 -9.98 12.05 3.11
N ALA A 16 -9.94 11.22 2.05
CA ALA A 16 -10.52 9.89 2.09
C ALA A 16 -9.74 8.94 3.02
N VAL A 17 -8.41 9.08 3.07
CA VAL A 17 -7.54 8.32 3.98
C VAL A 17 -7.78 8.73 5.44
N GLU A 18 -7.89 10.02 5.74
CA GLU A 18 -8.19 10.53 7.09
C GLU A 18 -9.52 9.97 7.62
N LYS A 19 -10.55 9.88 6.77
CA LYS A 19 -11.83 9.26 7.14
C LYS A 19 -11.70 7.79 7.56
N ILE A 20 -10.73 7.04 7.01
CA ILE A 20 -10.47 5.66 7.46
C ILE A 20 -9.95 5.65 8.89
N PHE A 21 -9.03 6.57 9.22
CA PHE A 21 -8.49 6.69 10.57
C PHE A 21 -9.57 7.08 11.57
N GLU A 22 -10.41 8.06 11.22
CA GLU A 22 -11.55 8.50 12.02
C GLU A 22 -12.54 7.37 12.30
N ILE A 23 -13.02 6.67 11.26
CA ILE A 23 -14.01 5.60 11.39
C ILE A 23 -13.49 4.45 12.25
N LYS A 24 -12.20 4.11 12.13
CA LYS A 24 -11.60 3.02 12.90
C LYS A 24 -11.15 3.44 14.31
N GLY A 25 -11.22 4.72 14.65
CA GLY A 25 -10.64 5.25 15.89
C GLY A 25 -9.14 4.94 16.01
N ARG A 26 -8.44 4.85 14.87
CA ARG A 26 -7.03 4.48 14.85
C ARG A 26 -6.18 5.74 15.04
N PRO A 27 -5.14 5.69 15.90
CA PRO A 27 -4.16 6.75 15.93
C PRO A 27 -3.46 6.84 14.56
N ASN A 28 -3.17 8.08 14.12
CA ASN A 28 -2.57 8.40 12.82
C ASN A 28 -1.12 7.92 12.68
N ASP A 29 -0.56 7.27 13.70
CA ASP A 29 0.78 6.68 13.70
C ASP A 29 0.84 5.29 13.05
N ASN A 30 -0.31 4.65 12.80
CA ASN A 30 -0.38 3.34 12.18
C ASN A 30 -0.54 3.43 10.65
N PRO A 31 0.50 3.13 9.85
CA PRO A 31 0.43 3.26 8.40
C PRO A 31 -0.59 2.29 7.79
N LEU A 32 -1.19 2.70 6.67
CA LEU A 32 -2.09 1.87 5.87
C LEU A 32 -1.33 1.20 4.72
N ILE A 33 -1.76 -0.01 4.36
CA ILE A 33 -1.18 -0.74 3.22
C ILE A 33 -1.88 -0.29 1.93
N VAL A 34 -1.10 0.28 1.01
CA VAL A 34 -1.57 0.61 -0.34
C VAL A 34 -1.68 -0.66 -1.17
N HIS A 35 -2.89 -0.96 -1.65
CA HIS A 35 -3.13 -2.07 -2.56
C HIS A 35 -3.07 -1.57 -4.00
N VAL A 36 -2.33 -2.27 -4.85
CA VAL A 36 -2.17 -1.93 -6.27
C VAL A 36 -2.63 -3.10 -7.14
N HIS A 37 -3.12 -2.79 -8.33
CA HIS A 37 -3.41 -3.82 -9.33
C HIS A 37 -2.10 -4.45 -9.84
N LYS A 38 -2.15 -5.70 -10.30
CA LYS A 38 -0.97 -6.43 -10.80
C LYS A 38 -0.19 -5.68 -11.91
N ASP A 39 -0.90 -4.89 -12.71
CA ASP A 39 -0.34 -4.16 -13.87
C ASP A 39 0.02 -2.71 -13.52
N TYR A 40 -0.08 -2.32 -12.25
CA TYR A 40 0.20 -0.96 -11.80
C TYR A 40 1.71 -0.72 -11.69
N ASP A 41 2.18 0.41 -12.23
CA ASP A 41 3.58 0.79 -12.10
C ASP A 41 3.89 1.32 -10.68
N ILE A 42 4.38 0.42 -9.82
CA ILE A 42 4.76 0.75 -8.44
C ILE A 42 5.90 1.77 -8.36
N LYS A 43 6.70 1.97 -9.42
CA LYS A 43 7.80 2.95 -9.44
C LYS A 43 7.29 4.39 -9.33
N SER A 44 6.01 4.62 -9.63
CA SER A 44 5.33 5.89 -9.39
C SER A 44 5.14 6.21 -7.89
N LEU A 45 5.06 5.18 -7.04
CA LEU A 45 4.83 5.29 -5.60
C LEU A 45 6.12 5.18 -4.78
N VAL A 46 7.09 4.39 -5.24
CA VAL A 46 8.30 4.06 -4.48
C VAL A 46 9.57 4.60 -5.13
N SER A 47 10.52 5.04 -4.32
CA SER A 47 11.75 5.69 -4.77
C SER A 47 12.87 4.71 -5.14
N TYR A 48 12.88 3.53 -4.52
CA TYR A 48 13.91 2.51 -4.70
C TYR A 48 13.29 1.12 -4.54
N ILE A 49 13.64 0.22 -5.45
CA ILE A 49 13.25 -1.19 -5.43
C ILE A 49 14.55 -2.00 -5.44
N PRO A 50 14.87 -2.74 -4.37
CA PRO A 50 16.04 -3.60 -4.35
C PRO A 50 15.81 -4.90 -5.14
N ASP A 51 16.86 -5.48 -5.71
CA ASP A 51 16.80 -6.67 -6.57
C ASP A 51 16.08 -7.87 -5.92
N TYR A 52 16.21 -8.04 -4.60
CA TYR A 52 15.51 -9.12 -3.89
C TYR A 52 14.00 -8.91 -3.90
N ALA A 53 13.53 -7.66 -3.87
CA ALA A 53 12.11 -7.34 -3.86
C ALA A 53 11.46 -7.63 -5.22
N GLU A 54 12.19 -7.46 -6.32
CA GLU A 54 11.72 -7.88 -7.65
C GLU A 54 11.51 -9.40 -7.71
N LYS A 55 12.49 -10.18 -7.22
CA LYS A 55 12.39 -11.65 -7.14
C LYS A 55 11.23 -12.12 -6.25
N LEU A 56 10.97 -11.41 -5.16
CA LEU A 56 9.82 -11.71 -4.28
C LEU A 56 8.50 -11.35 -4.97
N ALA A 57 8.43 -10.21 -5.66
CA ALA A 57 7.25 -9.79 -6.40
C ALA A 57 6.86 -10.83 -7.46
N GLU A 58 7.82 -11.28 -8.28
CA GLU A 58 7.59 -12.27 -9.33
C GLU A 58 7.03 -13.59 -8.81
N LYS A 59 7.45 -14.01 -7.60
CA LYS A 59 7.08 -15.31 -7.05
C LYS A 59 5.82 -15.28 -6.20
N PHE A 60 5.57 -14.17 -5.50
CA PHE A 60 4.54 -14.11 -4.45
C PHE A 60 3.43 -13.09 -4.75
N LEU A 61 3.55 -12.28 -5.80
CA LEU A 61 2.50 -11.36 -6.23
C LEU A 61 1.90 -11.79 -7.58
N PRO A 62 0.55 -11.71 -7.74
CA PRO A 62 -0.44 -11.33 -6.73
C PRO A 62 -0.58 -12.39 -5.62
N GLY A 63 -0.58 -11.97 -4.36
CA GLY A 63 -0.65 -12.87 -3.21
C GLY A 63 -0.49 -12.15 -1.86
N PRO A 64 -0.50 -12.89 -0.74
CA PRO A 64 -0.59 -12.34 0.61
C PRO A 64 0.75 -11.81 1.15
N LEU A 65 1.58 -11.24 0.29
CA LEU A 65 2.87 -10.65 0.66
C LEU A 65 2.77 -9.12 0.61
N THR A 66 3.11 -8.46 1.71
CA THR A 66 3.27 -6.99 1.76
C THR A 66 4.75 -6.65 1.85
N MET A 67 5.21 -5.73 1.01
CA MET A 67 6.59 -5.25 1.01
C MET A 67 6.64 -3.77 1.38
N VAL A 68 7.61 -3.40 2.21
CA VAL A 68 7.82 -2.02 2.68
C VAL A 68 8.91 -1.36 1.84
N TYR A 69 8.60 -0.19 1.29
CA TYR A 69 9.51 0.60 0.45
C TYR A 69 9.60 2.04 0.92
N LYS A 70 10.62 2.74 0.45
CA LYS A 70 10.75 4.19 0.64
C LYS A 70 9.80 4.94 -0.30
N SER A 71 8.77 5.56 0.26
CA SER A 71 7.76 6.35 -0.46
C SER A 71 8.34 7.53 -1.24
N ARG A 72 7.70 7.89 -2.35
CA ARG A 72 7.91 9.15 -3.09
C ARG A 72 7.02 10.31 -2.60
N ASN A 73 6.30 10.13 -1.48
CA ASN A 73 5.32 11.09 -0.95
C ASN A 73 4.20 11.41 -1.96
N LYS A 74 3.78 10.40 -2.74
CA LYS A 74 2.67 10.51 -3.69
C LYS A 74 1.34 10.03 -3.13
N VAL A 75 1.39 9.31 -2.03
CA VAL A 75 0.25 8.74 -1.30
C VAL A 75 0.36 9.17 0.17
N SER A 76 -0.80 9.34 0.82
CA SER A 76 -0.90 9.75 2.23
C SER A 76 -0.61 8.61 3.20
#